data_AF-A0A2K5ETL7-F1
#
_entry.id   AF-A0A2K5ETL7-F1
#
_cell.length_a   1.000
_cell.length_b   1.000
_cell.length_c   1.000
_cell.angle_alpha   90.00
_cell.angle_beta   90.00
_cell.angle_gamma   90.00
#
_symmetry.space_group_name_H-M   'P 1'
#
loop_
_entity.id
_entity.type
_entity.pdbx_description
1 polymer ?
#
loop_
_entity_poly.entity_id
_entity_poly.type
_entity_poly.pdbx_seq_one_letter_code
_entity_poly.pdbx_strand_id
1 'polypeptide(L)'
;MLHTTQLYQHVPETRWPIVYSPRYNITFMGLEKLHPFDAGKWGKVINFLKEEKLLSDSMLVEAREASEEDLLVVHTRRYLNELKGNGHERDFMDDKRVYIMDVYNRHIYPGDRFAKQAIRRKVELEWGTEDDEYLVKVERNIEKALQEHLPDVVVYNAGTDILEGDRLGGLSISPAGVVKRDELVFRMVRGRQVPILMVTSGGYQKRTARIIADSILNLFGLGLIGPESPSISAQNSDTLLLPPAVP
;
A
#
# COMPACT_ATOMS: atom_id res chain seq x y z
N MET A 1 3.19 4.94 -31.25
CA MET A 1 2.23 3.82 -31.33
C MET A 1 1.66 3.61 -29.94
N LEU A 2 0.35 3.34 -29.81
CA LEU A 2 -0.20 2.92 -28.53
C LEU A 2 0.47 1.60 -28.15
N HIS A 3 0.98 1.52 -26.92
CA HIS A 3 1.58 0.30 -26.40
C HIS A 3 0.52 -0.81 -26.33
N THR A 4 0.78 -1.96 -26.96
CA THR A 4 -0.11 -3.11 -26.89
C THR A 4 0.33 -3.99 -25.74
N THR A 5 -0.57 -4.26 -24.80
CA THR A 5 -0.27 -5.07 -23.61
C THR A 5 -1.19 -6.29 -23.50
N GLN A 6 -0.67 -7.38 -22.94
CA GLN A 6 -1.42 -8.59 -22.60
C GLN A 6 -1.81 -8.63 -21.12
N LEU A 7 -1.43 -7.62 -20.34
CA LEU A 7 -1.71 -7.54 -18.90
C LEU A 7 -3.20 -7.34 -18.61
N TYR A 8 -3.93 -6.69 -19.51
CA TYR A 8 -5.38 -6.55 -19.38
C TYR A 8 -6.08 -7.88 -19.64
N GLN A 9 -6.81 -8.35 -18.64
CA GLN A 9 -7.63 -9.55 -18.73
C GLN A 9 -9.01 -9.29 -18.16
N HIS A 10 -10.01 -9.94 -18.75
CA HIS A 10 -11.35 -9.96 -18.17
C HIS A 10 -11.30 -10.65 -16.80
N VAL A 11 -11.74 -9.95 -15.75
CA VAL A 11 -11.86 -10.49 -14.40
C VAL A 11 -13.35 -10.77 -14.14
N PRO A 12 -13.76 -12.04 -13.98
CA PRO A 12 -15.14 -12.37 -13.64
C PRO A 12 -15.57 -11.73 -12.31
N GLU A 13 -16.85 -11.38 -12.18
CA GLU A 13 -17.43 -10.82 -10.93
C GLU A 13 -17.30 -11.76 -9.72
N THR A 14 -17.12 -13.07 -9.96
CA THR A 14 -16.87 -14.07 -8.92
C THR A 14 -15.46 -14.00 -8.32
N ARG A 15 -14.55 -13.24 -8.94
CA ARG A 15 -13.21 -13.01 -8.42
C ARG A 15 -13.14 -11.72 -7.63
N TRP A 16 -12.41 -11.78 -6.53
CA TRP A 16 -12.09 -10.61 -5.74
C TRP A 16 -10.94 -9.84 -6.38
N PRO A 17 -10.88 -8.50 -6.23
CA PRO A 17 -9.80 -7.68 -6.79
C PRO A 17 -8.48 -7.84 -5.99
N ILE A 18 -8.15 -9.06 -5.58
CA ILE A 18 -6.86 -9.45 -5.00
C ILE A 18 -6.10 -10.24 -6.07
N VAL A 19 -4.96 -9.67 -6.46
CA VAL A 19 -4.08 -10.22 -7.50
C VAL A 19 -2.93 -10.95 -6.83
N TYR A 20 -2.74 -12.22 -7.18
CA TYR A 20 -1.66 -13.05 -6.63
C TYR A 20 -1.24 -14.14 -7.60
N SER A 21 0.06 -14.43 -7.67
CA SER A 21 0.58 -15.61 -8.33
C SER A 21 1.46 -16.42 -7.35
N PRO A 22 1.35 -17.76 -7.32
CA PRO A 22 2.28 -18.61 -6.58
C PRO A 22 3.75 -18.37 -6.95
N ARG A 23 4.02 -17.90 -8.19
CA ARG A 23 5.37 -17.55 -8.69
C ARG A 23 6.03 -16.41 -7.92
N TYR A 24 5.27 -15.62 -7.15
CA TYR A 24 5.82 -14.59 -6.29
C TYR A 24 6.63 -15.17 -5.12
N ASN A 25 6.40 -16.44 -4.76
CA ASN A 25 7.15 -17.11 -3.71
C ASN A 25 8.47 -17.65 -4.26
N ILE A 26 9.51 -16.84 -4.19
CA ILE A 26 10.84 -17.24 -4.63
C ILE A 26 11.45 -18.14 -3.54
N THR A 27 11.91 -19.32 -3.94
CA THR A 27 12.62 -20.26 -3.08
C THR A 27 13.95 -20.62 -3.70
N PHE A 28 14.97 -20.82 -2.88
CA PHE A 28 16.31 -21.14 -3.31
C PHE A 28 16.95 -22.16 -2.36
N MET A 29 16.36 -23.36 -2.32
CA MET A 29 16.82 -24.49 -1.50
C MET A 29 17.01 -24.14 -0.01
N GLY A 30 16.25 -23.18 0.52
CA GLY A 30 16.32 -22.73 1.91
C GLY A 30 17.25 -21.52 2.15
N LEU A 31 18.09 -21.14 1.19
CA LEU A 31 19.00 -19.99 1.32
C LEU A 31 18.25 -18.66 1.33
N GLU A 32 17.05 -18.59 0.74
CA GLU A 32 16.19 -17.42 0.80
C GLU A 32 15.86 -17.00 2.25
N LYS A 33 15.92 -17.94 3.20
CA LYS A 33 15.63 -17.69 4.63
C LYS A 33 16.73 -16.90 5.35
N LEU A 34 17.91 -16.79 4.75
CA LEU A 34 19.02 -15.98 5.25
C LEU A 34 18.88 -14.50 4.83
N HIS A 35 18.05 -14.23 3.81
CA HIS A 35 17.84 -12.90 3.29
C HIS A 35 16.81 -12.14 4.15
N PRO A 36 17.00 -10.83 4.43
CA PRO A 36 16.05 -10.05 5.24
C PRO A 36 14.67 -9.94 4.59
N PHE A 37 14.60 -9.94 3.26
CA PHE A 37 13.34 -10.00 2.52
C PHE A 37 12.85 -11.44 2.40
N ASP A 38 11.75 -11.72 3.10
CA ASP A 38 11.02 -12.98 3.01
C ASP A 38 10.24 -13.04 1.69
N ALA A 39 10.82 -13.69 0.68
CA ALA A 39 10.19 -13.83 -0.62
C ALA A 39 8.92 -14.72 -0.59
N GLY A 40 8.71 -15.50 0.47
CA GLY A 40 7.46 -16.25 0.69
C GLY A 40 6.38 -15.48 1.45
N LYS A 41 6.60 -14.20 1.76
CA LYS A 41 5.68 -13.35 2.53
C LYS A 41 4.29 -13.32 1.91
N TRP A 42 4.19 -13.19 0.59
CA TRP A 42 2.92 -13.01 -0.11
C TRP A 42 2.05 -14.26 -0.08
N GLY A 43 2.64 -15.45 -0.26
CA GLY A 43 1.91 -16.71 -0.08
C GLY A 43 1.38 -16.89 1.33
N LYS A 44 2.12 -16.44 2.36
CA LYS A 44 1.65 -16.47 3.76
C LYS A 44 0.45 -15.55 3.98
N VAL A 45 0.45 -14.34 3.42
CA VAL A 45 -0.71 -13.43 3.47
C VAL A 45 -1.93 -14.13 2.89
N ILE A 46 -1.82 -14.70 1.69
CA ILE A 46 -2.92 -15.40 1.03
C ILE A 46 -3.42 -16.59 1.87
N ASN A 47 -2.52 -17.35 2.49
CA ASN A 47 -2.92 -18.45 3.37
C ASN A 47 -3.71 -17.97 4.59
N PHE A 48 -3.29 -16.88 5.24
CA PHE A 48 -4.06 -16.30 6.35
C PHE A 48 -5.45 -15.84 5.89
N LEU A 49 -5.56 -15.18 4.74
CA LEU A 49 -6.87 -14.75 4.21
C LEU A 49 -7.81 -15.94 3.90
N LYS A 50 -7.25 -17.07 3.47
CA LYS A 50 -8.00 -18.32 3.27
C LYS A 50 -8.41 -18.97 4.58
N GLU A 51 -7.52 -19.01 5.57
CA GLU A 51 -7.80 -19.54 6.91
C GLU A 51 -8.96 -18.78 7.58
N GLU A 52 -8.98 -17.46 7.42
CA GLU A 52 -10.04 -16.57 7.90
C GLU A 52 -11.28 -16.55 6.98
N LYS A 53 -11.31 -17.41 5.95
CA LYS A 53 -12.43 -17.62 5.01
C LYS A 53 -12.85 -16.37 4.23
N LEU A 54 -11.97 -15.37 4.12
CA LEU A 54 -12.22 -14.21 3.28
C LEU A 54 -12.16 -14.59 1.79
N LEU A 55 -11.26 -15.52 1.43
CA LEU A 55 -10.99 -15.90 0.06
C LEU A 55 -10.83 -17.41 -0.12
N SER A 56 -11.08 -17.87 -1.34
CA SER A 56 -10.65 -19.18 -1.85
C SER A 56 -9.78 -19.02 -3.09
N ASP A 57 -9.12 -20.10 -3.54
CA ASP A 57 -8.31 -20.08 -4.76
C ASP A 57 -9.10 -19.64 -6.01
N SER A 58 -10.38 -19.99 -6.10
CA SER A 58 -11.23 -19.61 -7.23
C SER A 58 -11.55 -18.11 -7.27
N MET A 59 -11.38 -17.40 -6.14
CA MET A 59 -11.65 -15.98 -6.01
C MET A 59 -10.43 -15.11 -6.34
N LEU A 60 -9.23 -15.69 -6.41
CA LEU A 60 -8.01 -14.93 -6.70
C LEU A 60 -7.89 -14.60 -8.18
N VAL A 61 -7.37 -13.41 -8.48
CA VAL A 61 -6.97 -13.03 -9.83
C VAL A 61 -5.51 -13.40 -10.02
N GLU A 62 -5.25 -14.38 -10.88
CA GLU A 62 -3.87 -14.72 -11.22
C GLU A 62 -3.24 -13.64 -12.10
N ALA A 63 -2.05 -13.17 -11.70
CA ALA A 63 -1.30 -12.14 -12.41
C ALA A 63 -0.67 -12.69 -13.71
N ARG A 64 -0.63 -11.84 -14.73
CA ARG A 64 0.16 -12.10 -15.95
C ARG A 64 1.52 -11.44 -15.83
N GLU A 65 2.53 -12.09 -16.38
CA GLU A 65 3.90 -11.56 -16.42
C GLU A 65 3.98 -10.42 -17.43
N ALA A 66 4.53 -9.28 -17.02
CA ALA A 66 4.74 -8.13 -17.89
C ALA A 66 5.89 -8.42 -18.86
N SER A 67 5.70 -8.06 -20.14
CA SER A 67 6.78 -8.13 -21.12
C SER A 67 7.79 -6.99 -20.92
N GLU A 68 8.94 -7.08 -21.57
CA GLU A 68 9.91 -5.98 -21.51
C GLU A 68 9.32 -4.69 -22.11
N GLU A 69 8.51 -4.80 -23.16
CA GLU A 69 7.78 -3.68 -23.75
C GLU A 69 6.80 -3.04 -22.76
N ASP A 70 6.09 -3.84 -21.96
CA ASP A 70 5.23 -3.34 -20.88
C ASP A 70 6.04 -2.52 -19.86
N LEU A 71 7.21 -3.01 -19.47
CA LEU A 71 8.09 -2.33 -18.51
C LEU A 71 8.69 -1.03 -19.07
N LEU A 72 8.99 -0.99 -20.36
CA LEU A 72 9.56 0.16 -21.05
C LEU A 72 8.58 1.34 -21.23
N VAL A 73 7.30 1.15 -20.95
CA VAL A 73 6.31 2.24 -20.89
C VAL A 73 6.67 3.24 -19.79
N VAL A 74 7.25 2.77 -18.68
CA VAL A 74 7.59 3.59 -17.51
C VAL A 74 9.11 3.68 -17.32
N HIS A 75 9.83 2.57 -17.51
CA HIS A 75 11.24 2.49 -17.18
C HIS A 75 12.14 2.69 -18.41
N THR A 76 13.29 3.31 -18.18
CA THR A 76 14.36 3.30 -19.19
C THR A 76 14.99 1.91 -19.30
N ARG A 77 15.46 1.53 -20.49
CA ARG A 77 16.21 0.27 -20.70
C ARG A 77 17.42 0.18 -19.76
N ARG A 78 18.11 1.30 -19.53
CA ARG A 78 19.24 1.37 -18.59
C ARG A 78 18.79 1.01 -17.17
N TYR A 79 17.67 1.53 -16.71
CA TYR A 79 17.12 1.20 -15.39
C TYR A 79 16.78 -0.29 -15.30
N LEU A 80 16.13 -0.87 -16.31
CA LEU A 80 15.81 -2.31 -16.33
C LEU A 80 17.06 -3.19 -16.24
N ASN A 81 18.20 -2.73 -16.78
CA ASN A 81 19.48 -3.42 -16.65
C ASN A 81 20.17 -3.24 -15.29
N GLU A 82 19.82 -2.19 -14.51
CA GLU A 82 20.47 -1.84 -13.24
C GLU A 82 19.59 -2.11 -11.99
N LEU A 83 18.27 -2.25 -12.14
CA LEU A 83 17.22 -2.49 -11.12
C LEU A 83 17.47 -1.76 -9.78
N LYS A 84 17.23 -0.44 -9.75
CA LYS A 84 17.43 0.41 -8.55
C LYS A 84 16.11 0.68 -7.81
N GLY A 85 16.13 0.71 -6.48
CA GLY A 85 14.92 0.75 -5.64
C GLY A 85 14.10 2.06 -5.62
N ASN A 86 14.53 3.10 -6.33
CA ASN A 86 13.87 4.42 -6.40
C ASN A 86 13.46 4.79 -7.83
N GLY A 87 13.03 3.77 -8.58
CA GLY A 87 12.59 3.92 -9.96
C GLY A 87 11.46 4.92 -10.09
N HIS A 88 10.36 4.71 -9.36
CA HIS A 88 9.13 5.46 -9.62
C HIS A 88 9.25 6.98 -9.41
N GLU A 89 9.99 7.46 -8.40
CA GLU A 89 10.24 8.89 -8.24
C GLU A 89 11.05 9.45 -9.42
N ARG A 90 12.05 8.70 -9.90
CA ARG A 90 12.87 9.10 -11.04
C ARG A 90 12.09 9.04 -12.35
N ASP A 91 11.26 8.01 -12.53
CA ASP A 91 10.47 7.78 -13.74
C ASP A 91 9.42 8.89 -13.94
N PHE A 92 8.89 9.46 -12.85
CA PHE A 92 7.84 10.48 -12.89
C PHE A 92 8.30 11.90 -12.51
N MET A 93 9.62 12.16 -12.43
CA MET A 93 10.20 13.44 -11.99
C MET A 93 9.57 14.67 -12.67
N ASP A 94 9.36 14.60 -13.98
CA ASP A 94 8.85 15.70 -14.80
C ASP A 94 7.37 15.52 -15.21
N ASP A 95 6.71 14.46 -14.74
CA ASP A 95 5.32 14.17 -15.09
C ASP A 95 4.33 14.78 -14.08
N LYS A 96 3.77 15.94 -14.45
CA LYS A 96 2.80 16.67 -13.62
C LYS A 96 1.47 15.93 -13.42
N ARG A 97 1.20 14.87 -14.18
CA ARG A 97 0.02 14.02 -14.00
C ARG A 97 0.17 13.11 -12.78
N VAL A 98 1.40 12.88 -12.31
CA VAL A 98 1.67 12.05 -11.14
C VAL A 98 1.97 12.93 -9.93
N TYR A 99 1.30 12.62 -8.83
CA TYR A 99 1.53 13.27 -7.54
C TYR A 99 2.10 12.25 -6.56
N ILE A 100 3.35 12.46 -6.12
CA ILE A 100 4.00 11.58 -5.15
C ILE A 100 3.95 12.23 -3.77
N MET A 101 3.26 11.56 -2.85
CA MET A 101 3.36 11.77 -1.41
C MET A 101 4.12 10.58 -0.82
N ASP A 102 5.08 10.86 0.05
CA ASP A 102 5.85 9.83 0.74
C ASP A 102 6.02 10.17 2.22
N VAL A 103 5.86 9.16 3.07
CA VAL A 103 5.96 9.23 4.53
C VAL A 103 7.02 8.23 4.97
N TYR A 104 8.23 8.73 5.22
CA TYR A 104 9.41 7.89 5.36
C TYR A 104 10.36 8.36 6.45
N ASN A 105 11.14 7.44 7.00
CA ASN A 105 12.27 7.77 7.86
C ASN A 105 13.38 8.40 7.00
N ARG A 106 13.76 9.66 7.27
CA ARG A 106 14.70 10.36 6.37
C ARG A 106 16.15 9.88 6.47
N HIS A 107 16.46 9.07 7.47
CA HIS A 107 17.82 8.63 7.80
C HIS A 107 18.20 7.29 7.16
N ILE A 108 17.27 6.60 6.51
CA ILE A 108 17.49 5.28 5.90
C ILE A 108 17.78 5.38 4.39
N TYR A 109 18.22 4.25 3.82
CA TYR A 109 18.37 4.04 2.37
C TYR A 109 17.13 4.53 1.60
N PRO A 110 17.24 5.08 0.37
CA PRO A 110 18.43 5.16 -0.50
C PRO A 110 19.31 6.40 -0.33
N GLY A 111 18.87 7.43 0.40
CA GLY A 111 19.59 8.71 0.45
C GLY A 111 19.66 9.44 -0.91
N ASP A 112 18.83 9.05 -1.88
CA ASP A 112 18.86 9.61 -3.22
C ASP A 112 18.20 11.00 -3.27
N ARG A 113 19.04 12.03 -3.13
CA ARG A 113 18.60 13.44 -3.16
C ARG A 113 18.00 13.87 -4.48
N PHE A 114 18.35 13.21 -5.59
CA PHE A 114 17.77 13.54 -6.89
C PHE A 114 16.34 13.01 -6.96
N ALA A 115 16.13 11.71 -6.70
CA ALA A 115 14.82 11.08 -6.68
C ALA A 115 13.85 11.79 -5.71
N LYS A 116 14.33 12.22 -4.54
CA LYS A 116 13.53 13.00 -3.58
C LYS A 116 12.88 14.24 -4.21
N GLN A 117 13.45 14.86 -5.24
CA GLN A 117 12.86 16.06 -5.86
C GLN A 117 11.46 15.80 -6.44
N ALA A 118 11.18 14.59 -6.93
CA ALA A 118 9.87 14.20 -7.48
C ALA A 118 8.77 14.07 -6.42
N ILE A 119 9.14 13.83 -5.15
CA ILE A 119 8.19 13.69 -4.05
C ILE A 119 7.58 15.07 -3.75
N ARG A 120 6.40 15.37 -4.28
CA ARG A 120 5.75 16.67 -4.09
C ARG A 120 5.42 16.93 -2.63
N ARG A 121 5.02 15.88 -1.90
CA ARG A 121 4.75 15.94 -0.45
C ARG A 121 5.62 14.97 0.33
N LYS A 122 6.77 15.48 0.78
CA LYS A 122 7.74 14.77 1.62
C LYS A 122 7.32 14.89 3.08
N VAL A 123 7.02 13.78 3.72
CA VAL A 123 6.73 13.71 5.16
C VAL A 123 7.86 12.95 5.82
N GLU A 124 8.89 13.69 6.22
CA GLU A 124 10.07 13.11 6.85
C GLU A 124 9.82 12.84 8.34
N LEU A 125 10.14 11.61 8.75
CA LEU A 125 10.02 11.12 10.11
C LEU A 125 11.41 10.91 10.74
N GLU A 126 11.44 10.95 12.07
CA GLU A 126 12.63 10.65 12.86
C GLU A 126 12.68 9.17 13.23
N TRP A 127 13.86 8.72 13.67
CA TRP A 127 14.01 7.40 14.28
C TRP A 127 13.02 7.21 15.43
N GLY A 128 12.38 6.05 15.45
CA GLY A 128 11.51 5.66 16.54
C GLY A 128 10.20 6.43 16.63
N THR A 129 9.78 7.18 15.60
CA THR A 129 8.41 7.75 15.55
C THR A 129 7.38 6.64 15.80
N GLU A 130 6.46 6.91 16.71
CA GLU A 130 5.40 6.01 17.19
C GLU A 130 4.04 6.33 16.54
N ASP A 131 3.03 5.51 16.85
CA ASP A 131 1.71 5.50 16.21
C ASP A 131 1.04 6.87 16.12
N ASP A 132 0.91 7.61 17.22
CA ASP A 132 0.14 8.86 17.25
C ASP A 132 0.74 9.92 16.33
N GLU A 133 2.05 10.15 16.43
CA GLU A 133 2.75 11.10 15.57
C GLU A 133 2.67 10.67 14.10
N TYR A 134 2.86 9.39 13.83
CA TYR A 134 2.82 8.84 12.48
C TYR A 134 1.44 9.02 11.84
N LEU A 135 0.38 8.58 12.52
CA LEU A 135 -0.99 8.60 11.99
C LEU A 135 -1.48 10.03 11.77
N VAL A 136 -1.20 10.96 12.69
CA VAL A 136 -1.51 12.39 12.51
C VAL A 136 -0.80 12.96 11.28
N LYS A 137 0.48 12.60 11.08
CA LYS A 137 1.24 13.05 9.90
C LYS A 137 0.70 12.45 8.61
N VAL A 138 0.30 11.17 8.61
CA VAL A 138 -0.32 10.52 7.45
C VAL A 138 -1.64 11.21 7.10
N GLU A 139 -2.56 11.33 8.05
CA GLU A 139 -3.89 11.92 7.86
C GLU A 139 -3.81 13.32 7.27
N ARG A 140 -3.10 14.22 7.98
CA ARG A 140 -2.95 15.62 7.57
C ARG A 140 -2.37 15.77 6.17
N ASN A 141 -1.46 14.89 5.78
CA ASN A 141 -0.77 15.02 4.50
C ASN A 141 -1.54 14.36 3.35
N ILE A 142 -2.28 13.27 3.59
CA ILE A 142 -3.18 12.70 2.57
C ILE A 142 -4.29 13.69 2.25
N GLU A 143 -4.88 14.34 3.26
CA GLU A 143 -5.89 15.38 3.04
C GLU A 143 -5.37 16.49 2.11
N LYS A 144 -4.18 17.01 2.41
CA LYS A 144 -3.53 18.05 1.61
C LYS A 144 -3.19 17.57 0.20
N ALA A 145 -2.64 16.36 0.06
CA ALA A 145 -2.33 15.79 -1.24
C ALA A 145 -3.57 15.71 -2.14
N LEU A 146 -4.70 15.25 -1.58
CA LEU A 146 -5.97 15.13 -2.31
C LEU A 146 -6.65 16.49 -2.57
N GLN A 147 -6.25 17.56 -1.87
CA GLN A 147 -6.69 18.93 -2.17
C GLN A 147 -5.82 19.58 -3.27
N GLU A 148 -4.53 19.30 -3.24
CA GLU A 148 -3.54 19.85 -4.18
C GLU A 148 -3.56 19.15 -5.54
N HIS A 149 -4.05 17.91 -5.57
CA HIS A 149 -4.17 17.08 -6.75
C HIS A 149 -5.50 16.33 -6.73
N LEU A 150 -6.19 16.30 -7.86
CA LEU A 150 -7.44 15.58 -8.05
C LEU A 150 -7.17 14.31 -8.87
N PRO A 151 -6.70 13.21 -8.23
CA PRO A 151 -6.34 12.00 -8.94
C PRO A 151 -7.57 11.26 -9.44
N ASP A 152 -7.46 10.70 -10.65
CA ASP A 152 -8.42 9.70 -11.16
C ASP A 152 -8.24 8.33 -10.48
N VAL A 153 -7.06 8.06 -9.91
CA VAL A 153 -6.72 6.83 -9.17
C VAL A 153 -5.59 7.08 -8.18
N VAL A 154 -5.63 6.41 -7.03
CA VAL A 154 -4.54 6.37 -6.06
C VAL A 154 -3.87 4.99 -6.05
N VAL A 155 -2.55 4.96 -6.22
CA VAL A 155 -1.74 3.77 -5.95
C VAL A 155 -1.09 3.94 -4.58
N TYR A 156 -1.44 3.06 -3.65
CA TYR A 156 -0.99 3.08 -2.28
C TYR A 156 0.07 2.00 -2.04
N ASN A 157 1.32 2.44 -1.86
CA ASN A 157 2.47 1.59 -1.58
C ASN A 157 2.56 1.29 -0.07
N ALA A 158 1.97 0.17 0.35
CA ALA A 158 1.75 -0.19 1.74
C ALA A 158 2.88 -1.07 2.31
N GLY A 159 4.07 -0.49 2.49
CA GLY A 159 5.19 -1.14 3.17
C GLY A 159 4.93 -1.31 4.67
N THR A 160 5.44 -2.37 5.29
CA THR A 160 5.34 -2.57 6.76
C THR A 160 6.72 -2.55 7.43
N ASP A 161 7.73 -2.03 6.75
CA ASP A 161 9.07 -1.78 7.31
C ASP A 161 9.08 -0.66 8.34
N ILE A 162 8.00 0.11 8.45
CA ILE A 162 7.76 1.07 9.53
C ILE A 162 7.49 0.40 10.90
N LEU A 163 7.29 -0.92 10.93
CA LEU A 163 6.90 -1.66 12.12
C LEU A 163 8.02 -1.62 13.17
N GLU A 164 7.64 -1.48 14.44
CA GLU A 164 8.55 -1.58 15.58
C GLU A 164 9.44 -2.84 15.46
N GLY A 165 10.74 -2.68 15.72
CA GLY A 165 11.72 -3.78 15.61
C GLY A 165 12.04 -4.24 14.19
N ASP A 166 11.54 -3.56 13.15
CA ASP A 166 12.01 -3.80 11.79
C ASP A 166 13.46 -3.33 11.67
N ARG A 167 14.29 -4.17 11.05
CA ARG A 167 15.75 -3.96 11.03
C ARG A 167 16.18 -2.88 10.04
N LEU A 168 15.31 -2.47 9.12
CA LEU A 168 15.64 -1.57 8.02
C LEU A 168 14.88 -0.24 8.09
N GLY A 169 13.60 -0.22 8.50
CA GLY A 169 12.79 1.00 8.44
C GLY A 169 12.97 1.98 9.60
N GLY A 170 13.29 1.50 10.81
CA GLY A 170 13.73 2.36 11.91
C GLY A 170 12.66 3.21 12.60
N LEU A 171 11.39 2.94 12.36
CA LEU A 171 10.27 3.53 13.08
C LEU A 171 9.77 2.58 14.18
N SER A 172 8.85 3.05 15.01
CA SER A 172 8.30 2.30 16.16
C SER A 172 6.78 2.14 16.04
N ILE A 173 6.28 1.87 14.84
CA ILE A 173 4.83 1.74 14.61
C ILE A 173 4.38 0.36 15.08
N SER A 174 3.30 0.29 15.86
CA SER A 174 2.75 -0.96 16.34
C SER A 174 2.03 -1.73 15.22
N PRO A 175 1.77 -3.04 15.38
CA PRO A 175 0.90 -3.78 14.47
C PRO A 175 -0.47 -3.13 14.28
N ALA A 176 -1.06 -2.59 15.35
CA ALA A 176 -2.34 -1.89 15.30
C ALA A 176 -2.21 -0.55 14.55
N GLY A 177 -1.09 0.16 14.71
CA GLY A 177 -0.78 1.37 13.97
C GLY A 177 -0.70 1.14 12.46
N VAL A 178 -0.13 0.03 12.01
CA VAL A 178 -0.09 -0.36 10.58
C VAL A 178 -1.50 -0.61 10.03
N VAL A 179 -2.33 -1.38 10.75
CA VAL A 179 -3.73 -1.62 10.35
C VAL A 179 -4.51 -0.31 10.32
N LYS A 180 -4.31 0.55 11.32
CA LYS A 180 -4.99 1.85 11.41
C LYS A 180 -4.59 2.81 10.31
N ARG A 181 -3.32 2.80 9.90
CA ARG A 181 -2.82 3.56 8.75
C ARG A 181 -3.52 3.14 7.46
N ASP A 182 -3.59 1.84 7.19
CA ASP A 182 -4.21 1.35 5.96
C ASP A 182 -5.71 1.69 5.93
N GLU A 183 -6.41 1.53 7.06
CA GLU A 183 -7.79 1.99 7.25
C GLU A 183 -7.96 3.48 6.96
N LEU A 184 -7.12 4.32 7.58
CA LEU A 184 -7.13 5.77 7.42
C LEU A 184 -6.98 6.15 5.94
N VAL A 185 -5.98 5.58 5.25
CA VAL A 185 -5.72 5.83 3.83
C VAL A 185 -6.95 5.48 2.99
N PHE A 186 -7.49 4.26 3.16
CA PHE A 186 -8.66 3.81 2.41
C PHE A 186 -9.89 4.68 2.68
N ARG A 187 -10.17 5.02 3.95
CA ARG A 187 -11.30 5.87 4.32
C ARG A 187 -11.21 7.24 3.65
N MET A 188 -10.05 7.89 3.69
CA MET A 188 -9.88 9.23 3.13
C MET A 188 -10.00 9.24 1.60
N VAL A 189 -9.41 8.27 0.92
CA VAL A 189 -9.43 8.20 -0.55
C VAL A 189 -10.82 7.80 -1.06
N ARG A 190 -11.42 6.75 -0.47
CA ARG A 190 -12.79 6.31 -0.80
C ARG A 190 -13.85 7.36 -0.45
N GLY A 191 -13.64 8.12 0.63
CA GLY A 191 -14.52 9.24 1.02
C GLY A 191 -14.58 10.34 -0.03
N ARG A 192 -13.58 10.44 -0.92
CA ARG A 192 -13.58 11.32 -2.10
C ARG A 192 -14.03 10.63 -3.39
N GLN A 193 -14.54 9.40 -3.30
CA GLN A 193 -14.96 8.58 -4.43
C GLN A 193 -13.84 8.32 -5.45
N VAL A 194 -12.57 8.35 -5.00
CA VAL A 194 -11.42 8.03 -5.85
C VAL A 194 -11.10 6.53 -5.74
N PRO A 195 -10.94 5.82 -6.87
CA PRO A 195 -10.44 4.44 -6.87
C PRO A 195 -9.05 4.34 -6.23
N ILE A 196 -8.85 3.31 -5.42
CA ILE A 196 -7.58 3.04 -4.74
C ILE A 196 -7.10 1.62 -5.02
N LEU A 197 -5.81 1.48 -5.35
CA LEU A 197 -5.10 0.21 -5.49
C LEU A 197 -4.02 0.14 -4.41
N MET A 198 -4.09 -0.87 -3.55
CA MET A 198 -3.04 -1.15 -2.57
C MET A 198 -2.04 -2.14 -3.18
N VAL A 199 -0.76 -1.77 -3.16
CA VAL A 199 0.36 -2.66 -3.46
C VAL A 199 1.17 -2.87 -2.19
N THR A 200 1.50 -4.12 -1.88
CA THR A 200 2.30 -4.46 -0.71
C THR A 200 3.78 -4.31 -1.01
N SER A 201 4.59 -3.97 0.00
CA SER A 201 5.98 -3.57 -0.23
C SER A 201 6.97 -4.09 0.81
N GLY A 202 7.85 -3.23 1.34
CA GLY A 202 8.81 -3.54 2.40
C GLY A 202 8.17 -4.17 3.65
N GLY A 203 9.02 -4.52 4.61
CA GLY A 203 8.63 -5.24 5.82
C GLY A 203 9.37 -6.57 5.90
N TYR A 204 10.21 -6.69 6.92
CA TYR A 204 11.29 -7.66 7.00
C TYR A 204 11.20 -8.55 8.26
N GLN A 205 10.04 -8.51 8.93
CA GLN A 205 9.74 -9.35 10.08
C GLN A 205 8.81 -10.50 9.71
N LYS A 206 8.97 -11.66 10.36
CA LYS A 206 8.11 -12.85 10.14
C LYS A 206 6.62 -12.55 10.38
N ARG A 207 6.30 -11.69 11.35
CA ARG A 207 4.92 -11.30 11.69
C ARG A 207 4.25 -10.40 10.65
N THR A 208 5.02 -9.82 9.72
CA THR A 208 4.51 -8.91 8.68
C THR A 208 3.34 -9.51 7.89
N ALA A 209 3.47 -10.77 7.46
CA ALA A 209 2.44 -11.42 6.64
C ALA A 209 1.09 -11.49 7.36
N ARG A 210 1.09 -11.72 8.69
CA ARG A 210 -0.14 -11.73 9.48
C ARG A 210 -0.73 -10.33 9.59
N ILE A 211 0.10 -9.31 9.84
CA ILE A 211 -0.35 -7.91 9.96
C ILE A 211 -0.97 -7.41 8.66
N ILE A 212 -0.40 -7.76 7.50
CA ILE A 212 -0.98 -7.43 6.19
C ILE A 212 -2.34 -8.11 6.02
N ALA A 213 -2.46 -9.39 6.42
CA ALA A 213 -3.74 -10.08 6.37
C ALA A 213 -4.78 -9.44 7.31
N ASP A 214 -4.40 -9.10 8.55
CA ASP A 214 -5.25 -8.41 9.51
C ASP A 214 -5.70 -7.03 8.98
N SER A 215 -4.83 -6.30 8.27
CA SER A 215 -5.17 -5.05 7.59
C SER A 215 -6.25 -5.25 6.53
N ILE A 216 -6.09 -6.24 5.64
CA ILE A 216 -7.08 -6.58 4.60
C ILE A 216 -8.41 -7.01 5.23
N LEU A 217 -8.37 -7.82 6.29
CA LEU A 217 -9.56 -8.24 7.03
C LEU A 217 -10.27 -7.06 7.70
N ASN A 218 -9.53 -6.11 8.28
CA ASN A 218 -10.09 -4.88 8.85
C ASN A 218 -10.77 -4.02 7.78
N LEU A 219 -10.10 -3.81 6.65
CA LEU A 219 -10.68 -3.07 5.52
C LEU A 219 -11.98 -3.72 5.01
N PHE A 220 -12.01 -5.05 4.95
CA PHE A 220 -13.22 -5.79 4.57
C PHE A 220 -14.33 -5.66 5.61
N GLY A 221 -14.00 -5.86 6.90
CA GLY A 221 -14.96 -5.74 8.00
C GLY A 221 -15.59 -4.35 8.11
N LEU A 222 -14.86 -3.30 7.69
CA LEU A 222 -15.34 -1.93 7.63
C LEU A 222 -16.07 -1.57 6.31
N GLY A 223 -16.18 -2.51 5.36
CA GLY A 223 -16.80 -2.26 4.05
C GLY A 223 -15.99 -1.30 3.17
N LEU A 224 -14.71 -1.09 3.46
CA LEU A 224 -13.82 -0.25 2.64
C LEU A 224 -13.30 -0.99 1.40
N ILE A 225 -13.33 -2.32 1.43
CA ILE A 225 -13.11 -3.22 0.29
C ILE A 225 -14.17 -4.33 0.30
N GLY A 226 -14.42 -4.93 -0.87
CA GLY A 226 -15.42 -5.99 -1.02
C GLY A 226 -16.49 -5.65 -2.08
N PRO A 227 -17.46 -6.55 -2.30
CA PRO A 227 -18.61 -6.25 -3.17
C PRO A 227 -19.31 -5.00 -2.66
N GLU A 228 -19.81 -4.16 -3.57
CA GLU A 228 -20.39 -2.86 -3.20
C GLU A 228 -21.44 -3.02 -2.09
N SER A 229 -21.09 -2.56 -0.90
CA SER A 229 -22.08 -2.24 0.12
C SER A 229 -22.65 -0.87 -0.27
N PRO A 230 -23.98 -0.70 -0.32
CA PRO A 230 -24.58 0.59 -0.64
C PRO A 230 -24.00 1.64 0.31
N SER A 231 -23.26 2.58 -0.28
CA SER A 231 -22.61 3.75 0.31
C SER A 231 -22.75 3.91 1.83
N ILE A 232 -21.62 3.82 2.55
CA ILE A 232 -21.49 4.50 3.84
C ILE A 232 -21.61 5.99 3.55
N SER A 233 -22.84 6.49 3.56
CA SER A 233 -23.11 7.92 3.59
C SER A 233 -22.41 8.48 4.81
N ALA A 234 -21.63 9.55 4.62
CA ALA A 234 -21.13 10.37 5.70
C ALA A 234 -22.33 10.90 6.52
N GLN A 235 -22.72 10.15 7.55
CA GLN A 235 -23.62 10.59 8.60
C GLN A 235 -23.07 10.05 9.91
N ASN A 236 -22.30 10.92 10.59
CA ASN A 236 -22.41 11.24 12.02
C ASN A 236 -21.07 11.75 12.54
N SER A 237 -20.69 12.94 12.09
CA SER A 237 -19.95 13.90 12.91
C SER A 237 -20.93 15.03 13.20
N ASP A 238 -21.72 14.88 14.27
CA ASP A 238 -22.29 15.98 15.07
C ASP A 238 -23.34 15.41 16.04
N THR A 239 -22.90 15.00 17.23
CA THR A 239 -23.73 15.17 18.43
C THR A 239 -22.84 15.40 19.64
N LEU A 240 -22.74 16.68 20.04
CA LEU A 240 -22.36 17.09 21.39
C LEU A 240 -23.37 16.49 22.37
N LEU A 241 -22.92 15.58 23.24
CA LEU A 241 -23.67 15.11 24.40
C LEU A 241 -23.77 16.25 25.42
N LEU A 242 -24.88 16.99 25.41
CA LEU A 242 -25.34 17.75 26.59
C LEU A 242 -26.26 16.84 27.41
N PRO A 243 -26.07 16.76 28.75
CA PRO A 243 -26.94 15.95 29.60
C PRO A 243 -28.33 16.59 29.76
N PRO A 244 -29.39 15.79 29.94
CA PRO A 244 -30.75 16.30 30.03
C PRO A 244 -30.97 17.09 31.33
N ALA A 245 -31.63 18.22 31.21
CA ALA A 245 -32.17 18.97 32.34
C ALA A 245 -33.26 18.14 33.05
N VAL A 246 -33.15 18.02 34.37
CA VAL A 246 -34.13 17.37 35.24
C VAL A 246 -35.33 18.32 35.40
N PRO A 247 -36.58 17.80 35.40
CA PRO A 247 -37.77 18.62 35.65
C PRO A 247 -37.84 19.18 37.08
#